data_AF-A0A2A4MA15-F1
#
_entry.id   AF-A0A2A4MA15-F1
#
_cell.length_a   1.000
_cell.length_b   1.000
_cell.length_c   1.000
_cell.angle_alpha   90.00
_cell.angle_beta   90.00
_cell.angle_gamma   90.00
#
_symmetry.space_group_name_H-M   'P 1'
#
loop_
_entity.id
_entity.type
_entity.pdbx_description
1 polymer ?
#
loop_
_entity_poly.entity_id
_entity_poly.type
_entity_poly.pdbx_seq_one_letter_code
_entity_poly.pdbx_strand_id
1 'polypeptide(L)'
;KKYYIVEISAHLRAIQQQTIAEFCGARAEQVAWISLDEFINLNFSGVVLANEVLDAMPVTCFSIRDNIIYERVVTLQNKQLHWRHVAANTGIAAVVAPLVQDKNYQAYDSEINLQIKPWLEAISAAIQRGVVLTIDYGFPAAEYYHEQRSMGTLMCHYQHKNHADPFINIGCQDITAHVDFTAVADLALDVGFKTLGYSNQAAFLLSLGLLEFPETVQSFREVNVLTSAAEMGELFKVIALGKNYDFALQGFKLANDSYRL
;
A
#
# COMPACT_ATOMS: atom_id res chain seq x y z
N LYS A 1 18.08 6.54 20.32
CA LYS A 1 16.76 6.12 19.79
C LYS A 1 17.01 4.90 18.91
N LYS A 2 16.11 3.92 18.84
CA LYS A 2 16.27 2.73 18.00
C LYS A 2 15.45 2.87 16.70
N TYR A 3 15.93 2.27 15.62
CA TYR A 3 15.20 2.12 14.36
C TYR A 3 14.95 0.62 14.17
N TYR A 4 13.69 0.22 14.09
CA TYR A 4 13.32 -1.18 13.94
C TYR A 4 12.94 -1.47 12.49
N ILE A 5 13.46 -2.57 11.94
CA ILE A 5 13.08 -3.08 10.62
C ILE A 5 12.38 -4.42 10.83
N VAL A 6 11.15 -4.53 10.34
CA VAL A 6 10.42 -5.81 10.28
C VAL A 6 10.60 -6.35 8.86
N GLU A 7 11.41 -7.38 8.70
CA GLU A 7 11.77 -7.97 7.40
C GLU A 7 11.59 -9.49 7.46
N ILE A 8 10.78 -10.03 6.55
CA ILE A 8 10.47 -11.46 6.46
C ILE A 8 11.52 -12.23 5.64
N SER A 9 12.20 -11.56 4.71
CA SER A 9 13.21 -12.14 3.84
C SER A 9 14.58 -12.09 4.47
N ALA A 10 15.14 -13.27 4.79
CA ALA A 10 16.50 -13.38 5.27
C ALA A 10 17.53 -12.82 4.28
N HIS A 11 17.25 -12.92 2.98
CA HIS A 11 18.11 -12.37 1.93
C HIS A 11 18.10 -10.83 1.93
N LEU A 12 16.92 -10.21 1.96
CA LEU A 12 16.80 -8.74 2.01
C LEU A 12 17.38 -8.18 3.31
N ARG A 13 17.20 -8.89 4.44
CA ARG A 13 17.82 -8.52 5.71
C ARG A 13 19.34 -8.42 5.61
N ALA A 14 20.00 -9.38 4.94
CA ALA A 14 21.44 -9.35 4.76
C ALA A 14 21.89 -8.15 3.90
N ILE A 15 21.16 -7.86 2.81
CA ILE A 15 21.41 -6.69 1.96
C ILE A 15 21.25 -5.40 2.77
N GLN A 16 20.13 -5.25 3.49
CA GLN A 16 19.86 -4.08 4.33
C GLN A 16 20.94 -3.87 5.39
N GLN A 17 21.42 -4.93 6.04
CA GLN A 17 22.49 -4.85 7.03
C GLN A 17 23.79 -4.32 6.42
N GLN A 18 24.16 -4.83 5.24
CA GLN A 18 25.34 -4.35 4.52
C GLN A 18 25.18 -2.88 4.12
N THR A 19 24.06 -2.53 3.48
CA THR A 19 23.80 -1.14 3.06
C THR A 19 23.81 -0.18 4.24
N ILE A 20 23.14 -0.52 5.34
CA ILE A 20 23.10 0.36 6.52
C ILE A 20 24.49 0.49 7.16
N ALA A 21 25.29 -0.58 7.21
CA ALA A 21 26.66 -0.49 7.71
C ALA A 21 27.53 0.44 6.85
N GLU A 22 27.41 0.34 5.52
CA GLU A 22 28.15 1.15 4.55
C GLU A 22 27.76 2.64 4.62
N PHE A 23 26.46 2.95 4.67
CA PHE A 23 25.96 4.31 4.56
C PHE A 23 25.78 5.03 5.91
N CYS A 24 25.49 4.31 6.99
CA CYS A 24 25.17 4.93 8.29
C CYS A 24 26.33 4.89 9.31
N GLY A 25 27.42 4.17 9.03
CA GLY A 25 28.59 4.08 9.91
C GLY A 25 28.21 3.73 11.36
N ALA A 26 28.70 4.50 12.33
CA ALA A 26 28.40 4.28 13.75
C ALA A 26 26.90 4.34 14.11
N ARG A 27 26.04 4.97 13.28
CA ARG A 27 24.60 4.99 13.51
C ARG A 27 23.93 3.64 13.22
N ALA A 28 24.60 2.72 12.51
CA ALA A 28 24.08 1.39 12.22
C ALA A 28 23.76 0.60 13.51
N GLU A 29 24.45 0.86 14.62
CA GLU A 29 24.20 0.24 15.94
C GLU A 29 22.80 0.57 16.52
N GLN A 30 22.15 1.61 15.99
CA GLN A 30 20.79 2.00 16.37
C GLN A 30 19.72 1.19 15.63
N VAL A 31 20.08 0.46 14.58
CA VAL A 31 19.16 -0.34 13.79
C VAL A 31 19.05 -1.75 14.37
N ALA A 32 17.83 -2.26 14.48
CA ALA A 32 17.54 -3.62 14.89
C ALA A 32 16.52 -4.25 13.95
N TRP A 33 16.79 -5.47 13.51
CA TRP A 33 15.84 -6.28 12.75
C TRP A 33 15.09 -7.18 13.70
N ILE A 34 13.77 -7.07 13.70
CA ILE A 34 12.88 -7.78 14.62
C ILE A 34 11.81 -8.55 13.83
N SER A 35 11.31 -9.63 14.42
CA SER A 35 10.17 -10.36 13.89
C SER A 35 8.85 -9.59 14.09
N LEU A 36 7.79 -10.04 13.41
CA LEU A 36 6.45 -9.51 13.63
C LEU A 36 5.98 -9.75 15.07
N ASP A 37 6.29 -10.91 15.65
CA ASP A 37 5.93 -11.22 17.05
C ASP A 37 6.65 -10.31 18.04
N GLU A 38 7.94 -10.03 17.80
CA GLU A 38 8.70 -9.07 18.60
C GLU A 38 8.12 -7.65 18.46
N PHE A 39 7.71 -7.25 17.26
CA PHE A 39 7.10 -5.96 16.99
C PHE A 39 5.75 -5.79 17.71
N ILE A 40 4.85 -6.76 17.61
CA ILE A 40 3.52 -6.71 18.26
C ILE A 40 3.64 -6.56 19.78
N ASN A 41 4.70 -7.10 20.39
CA ASN A 41 4.95 -7.03 21.83
C ASN A 41 5.84 -5.84 22.26
N LEU A 42 6.25 -4.98 21.32
CA LEU A 42 7.25 -3.93 21.57
C LEU A 42 6.75 -2.82 22.50
N ASN A 43 5.43 -2.61 22.62
CA ASN A 43 4.82 -1.48 23.35
C ASN A 43 5.44 -0.14 22.94
N PHE A 44 5.34 0.13 21.64
CA PHE A 44 6.07 1.17 20.95
C PHE A 44 5.35 2.52 21.00
N SER A 45 6.11 3.61 21.15
CA SER A 45 5.64 4.97 20.89
C SER A 45 6.57 5.65 19.89
N GLY A 46 6.07 5.97 18.71
CA GLY A 46 6.90 6.51 17.63
C GLY A 46 6.20 6.53 16.28
N VAL A 47 6.98 6.30 15.22
CA VAL A 47 6.49 6.34 13.84
C VAL A 47 6.74 4.99 13.18
N VAL A 48 5.72 4.46 12.51
CA VAL A 48 5.82 3.32 11.60
C VAL A 48 5.83 3.87 10.19
N LEU A 49 6.78 3.43 9.36
CA LEU A 49 6.89 3.80 7.95
C LEU A 49 6.70 2.55 7.10
N ALA A 50 5.80 2.63 6.13
CA ALA A 50 5.55 1.57 5.14
C ALA A 50 5.56 2.20 3.74
N ASN A 51 6.64 2.01 3.00
CA ASN A 51 6.79 2.52 1.64
C ASN A 51 6.70 1.36 0.67
N GLU A 52 5.69 1.35 -0.22
CA GLU A 52 5.44 0.28 -1.21
C GLU A 52 5.36 -1.09 -0.54
N VAL A 53 4.54 -1.16 0.52
CA VAL A 53 4.31 -2.40 1.29
C VAL A 53 2.90 -2.91 1.04
N LEU A 54 1.93 -2.01 0.82
CA LEU A 54 0.53 -2.38 0.72
C LEU A 54 0.23 -2.92 -0.69
N ASP A 55 0.90 -2.41 -1.73
CA ASP A 55 0.73 -2.92 -3.10
C ASP A 55 1.17 -4.37 -3.30
N ALA A 56 2.16 -4.81 -2.51
CA ALA A 56 2.76 -6.13 -2.58
C ALA A 56 2.00 -7.16 -1.72
N MET A 57 0.98 -6.72 -0.97
CA MET A 57 0.16 -7.63 -0.18
C MET A 57 -0.75 -8.49 -1.09
N PRO A 58 -0.98 -9.76 -0.74
CA PRO A 58 -1.91 -10.60 -1.48
C PRO A 58 -3.32 -9.99 -1.55
N VAL A 59 -3.85 -9.90 -2.77
CA VAL A 59 -5.21 -9.43 -3.03
C VAL A 59 -6.14 -10.57 -3.45
N THR A 60 -7.42 -10.42 -3.12
CA THR A 60 -8.50 -11.27 -3.65
C THR A 60 -9.05 -10.62 -4.91
N CYS A 61 -8.94 -11.32 -6.04
CA CYS A 61 -9.49 -10.85 -7.30
C CYS A 61 -10.99 -11.22 -7.39
N PHE A 62 -11.83 -10.30 -7.84
CA PHE A 62 -13.25 -10.54 -8.06
C PHE A 62 -13.67 -10.12 -9.48
N SER A 63 -14.82 -10.64 -9.91
CA SER A 63 -15.46 -10.34 -11.18
C SER A 63 -16.94 -10.07 -10.97
N ILE A 64 -17.49 -9.13 -11.72
CA ILE A 64 -18.93 -8.96 -11.86
C ILE A 64 -19.29 -9.35 -13.29
N ARG A 65 -20.24 -10.27 -13.43
CA ARG A 65 -20.84 -10.67 -14.70
C ARG A 65 -22.35 -10.67 -14.53
N ASP A 66 -23.04 -9.90 -15.36
CA ASP A 66 -24.50 -9.74 -15.28
C ASP A 66 -24.99 -9.40 -13.87
N ASN A 67 -24.28 -8.48 -13.20
CA ASN A 67 -24.50 -8.06 -11.80
C ASN A 67 -24.36 -9.15 -10.72
N ILE A 68 -23.78 -10.31 -11.06
CA ILE A 68 -23.43 -11.36 -10.11
C ILE A 68 -21.96 -11.24 -9.75
N ILE A 69 -21.66 -11.23 -8.45
CA ILE A 69 -20.30 -11.17 -7.90
C ILE A 69 -19.70 -12.58 -7.87
N TYR A 70 -18.54 -12.72 -8.49
CA TYR A 70 -17.71 -13.92 -8.51
C TYR A 70 -16.36 -13.62 -7.87
N GLU A 71 -15.80 -14.59 -7.17
CA GLU A 71 -14.37 -14.63 -6.87
C GLU A 71 -13.62 -15.20 -8.09
N ARG A 72 -12.49 -14.59 -8.43
CA ARG A 72 -11.56 -15.11 -9.44
C ARG A 72 -10.51 -15.96 -8.72
N VAL A 73 -10.59 -17.26 -8.92
CA VAL A 73 -9.64 -18.22 -8.35
C VAL A 73 -8.70 -18.76 -9.42
N VAL A 74 -7.56 -19.29 -8.99
CA VAL A 74 -6.60 -19.97 -9.86
C VAL A 74 -6.95 -21.45 -9.95
N THR A 75 -7.02 -21.98 -11.17
CA THR A 75 -7.22 -23.42 -11.42
C THR A 75 -6.13 -23.99 -12.31
N LEU A 76 -5.87 -25.29 -12.21
CA LEU A 76 -4.89 -26.00 -13.03
C LEU A 76 -5.62 -26.85 -14.06
N GLN A 77 -5.44 -26.54 -15.35
CA GLN A 77 -5.96 -27.31 -16.47
C GLN A 77 -4.82 -27.59 -17.45
N ASN A 78 -4.65 -28.85 -17.88
CA ASN A 78 -3.60 -29.23 -18.84
C ASN A 78 -2.18 -28.75 -18.46
N LYS A 79 -1.85 -28.77 -17.15
CA LYS A 79 -0.59 -28.25 -16.59
C LYS A 79 -0.37 -26.74 -16.77
N GLN A 80 -1.41 -25.98 -17.07
CA GLN A 80 -1.39 -24.52 -17.16
C GLN A 80 -2.34 -23.92 -16.12
N LEU A 81 -1.94 -22.79 -15.54
CA LEU A 81 -2.78 -22.04 -14.61
C LEU A 81 -3.73 -21.13 -15.39
N HIS A 82 -4.98 -21.08 -14.92
CA HIS A 82 -6.02 -20.26 -15.51
C HIS A 82 -6.85 -19.58 -14.44
N TRP A 83 -7.42 -18.43 -14.79
CA TRP A 83 -8.50 -17.84 -14.02
C TRP A 83 -9.77 -18.66 -14.15
N ARG A 84 -10.49 -18.81 -13.05
CA ARG A 84 -11.83 -19.38 -13.00
C ARG A 84 -12.72 -18.53 -12.10
N HIS A 85 -13.95 -18.30 -12.55
CA HIS A 85 -14.96 -17.65 -11.72
C HIS A 85 -15.66 -18.71 -10.85
N VAL A 86 -15.75 -18.43 -9.55
CA VAL A 86 -16.57 -19.17 -8.59
C VAL A 86 -17.48 -18.18 -7.87
N ALA A 87 -18.65 -18.63 -7.41
CA ALA A 87 -19.55 -17.75 -6.68
C ALA A 87 -18.81 -17.18 -5.46
N ALA A 88 -18.86 -15.85 -5.27
CA ALA A 88 -18.21 -15.22 -4.14
C ALA A 88 -18.82 -15.75 -2.82
N ASN A 89 -17.96 -16.06 -1.85
CA ASN A 89 -18.43 -16.38 -0.51
C ASN A 89 -19.04 -15.15 0.18
N THR A 90 -19.71 -15.34 1.31
CA THR A 90 -20.40 -14.27 2.03
C THR A 90 -19.46 -13.14 2.48
N GLY A 91 -18.20 -13.45 2.82
CA GLY A 91 -17.21 -12.46 3.22
C GLY A 91 -16.80 -11.54 2.07
N ILE A 92 -16.46 -12.12 0.91
CA ILE A 92 -16.12 -11.35 -0.30
C ILE A 92 -17.34 -10.55 -0.77
N ALA A 93 -18.51 -11.17 -0.83
CA ALA A 93 -19.73 -10.50 -1.26
C ALA A 93 -20.09 -9.31 -0.37
N ALA A 94 -19.89 -9.41 0.95
CA ALA A 94 -20.16 -8.32 1.88
C ALA A 94 -19.24 -7.10 1.67
N VAL A 95 -17.98 -7.33 1.28
CA VAL A 95 -17.03 -6.24 0.98
C VAL A 95 -17.31 -5.65 -0.41
N VAL A 96 -17.57 -6.50 -1.41
CA VAL A 96 -17.72 -6.04 -2.80
C VAL A 96 -19.06 -5.37 -3.06
N ALA A 97 -20.18 -5.91 -2.55
CA ALA A 97 -21.52 -5.43 -2.90
C ALA A 97 -21.73 -3.92 -2.72
N PRO A 98 -21.28 -3.27 -1.62
CA PRO A 98 -21.41 -1.82 -1.46
C PRO A 98 -20.60 -1.01 -2.48
N LEU A 99 -19.44 -1.51 -2.93
CA LEU A 99 -18.53 -0.82 -3.84
C LEU A 99 -19.08 -0.70 -5.27
N VAL A 100 -19.99 -1.61 -5.61
CA VAL A 100 -20.55 -1.77 -6.96
C VAL A 100 -22.06 -1.57 -6.99
N GLN A 101 -22.62 -1.07 -5.89
CA GLN A 101 -24.03 -0.75 -5.77
C GLN A 101 -24.45 0.30 -6.82
N ASP A 102 -25.69 0.21 -7.31
CA ASP A 102 -26.34 1.18 -8.21
C ASP A 102 -25.73 1.31 -9.61
N LYS A 103 -24.85 0.39 -10.00
CA LYS A 103 -24.22 0.34 -11.32
C LYS A 103 -24.63 -0.92 -12.06
N ASN A 104 -24.72 -0.85 -13.39
CA ASN A 104 -25.09 -1.98 -14.23
C ASN A 104 -23.86 -2.50 -14.98
N TYR A 105 -23.21 -3.52 -14.43
CA TYR A 105 -21.97 -4.07 -14.95
C TYR A 105 -22.22 -5.28 -15.86
N GLN A 106 -21.83 -5.17 -17.13
CA GLN A 106 -21.78 -6.33 -18.02
C GLN A 106 -20.57 -7.23 -17.71
N ALA A 107 -19.38 -6.61 -17.63
CA ALA A 107 -18.16 -7.25 -17.22
C ALA A 107 -17.27 -6.24 -16.50
N TYR A 108 -16.85 -6.58 -15.29
CA TYR A 108 -15.96 -5.77 -14.47
C TYR A 108 -15.07 -6.70 -13.65
N ASP A 109 -13.77 -6.46 -13.68
CA ASP A 109 -12.78 -7.19 -12.89
C ASP A 109 -12.02 -6.19 -12.03
N SER A 110 -11.73 -6.56 -10.79
CA SER A 110 -10.98 -5.74 -9.84
C SER A 110 -10.49 -6.59 -8.68
N GLU A 111 -9.76 -5.98 -7.77
CA GLU A 111 -9.18 -6.62 -6.60
C GLU A 111 -9.68 -5.96 -5.30
N ILE A 112 -9.66 -6.71 -4.19
CA ILE A 112 -9.79 -6.20 -2.82
C ILE A 112 -8.62 -6.73 -1.99
N ASN A 113 -8.05 -5.90 -1.11
CA ASN A 113 -6.95 -6.31 -0.25
C ASN A 113 -7.46 -6.66 1.16
N LEU A 114 -7.67 -7.96 1.41
CA LEU A 114 -8.14 -8.47 2.70
C LEU A 114 -7.03 -8.48 3.78
N GLN A 115 -5.77 -8.20 3.43
CA GLN A 115 -4.65 -8.21 4.36
C GLN A 115 -4.44 -6.86 5.08
N ILE A 116 -5.07 -5.78 4.59
CA ILE A 116 -4.99 -4.44 5.21
C ILE A 116 -5.42 -4.50 6.69
N LYS A 117 -6.56 -5.12 7.00
CA LYS A 117 -7.07 -5.17 8.38
C LYS A 117 -6.15 -5.95 9.31
N PRO A 118 -5.76 -7.21 9.04
CA PRO A 118 -4.79 -7.93 9.87
C PRO A 118 -3.46 -7.19 10.06
N TRP A 119 -2.97 -6.51 9.01
CA TRP A 119 -1.76 -5.72 9.08
C TRP A 119 -1.90 -4.51 10.02
N LEU A 120 -3.01 -3.77 9.91
CA LEU A 120 -3.33 -2.65 10.81
C LEU A 120 -3.57 -3.13 12.26
N GLU A 121 -4.18 -4.29 12.47
CA GLU A 121 -4.34 -4.90 13.80
C GLU A 121 -2.99 -5.19 14.46
N ALA A 122 -2.04 -5.76 13.72
CA ALA A 122 -0.69 -5.99 14.22
C ALA A 122 0.02 -4.69 14.63
N ILE A 123 -0.10 -3.63 13.81
CA ILE A 123 0.48 -2.32 14.15
C ILE A 123 -0.24 -1.70 15.34
N SER A 124 -1.57 -1.78 15.40
CA SER A 124 -2.36 -1.27 16.51
C SER A 124 -1.96 -1.95 17.82
N ALA A 125 -1.74 -3.26 17.82
CA ALA A 125 -1.30 -4.00 18.99
C ALA A 125 0.07 -3.53 19.51
N ALA A 126 1.00 -3.22 18.61
CA ALA A 126 2.33 -2.74 18.96
C ALA A 126 2.33 -1.29 19.48
N ILE A 127 1.56 -0.39 18.85
CA ILE A 127 1.70 1.06 19.05
C ILE A 127 0.76 1.59 20.14
N GLN A 128 1.35 2.21 21.16
CA GLN A 128 0.64 2.87 22.25
C GLN A 128 0.30 4.32 21.91
N ARG A 129 1.21 5.00 21.22
CA ARG A 129 1.06 6.39 20.77
C ARG A 129 1.95 6.66 19.58
N GLY A 130 1.39 7.20 18.49
CA GLY A 130 2.21 7.56 17.34
C GLY A 130 1.48 7.66 16.03
N VAL A 131 2.25 7.55 14.95
CA VAL A 131 1.80 7.72 13.58
C VAL A 131 2.26 6.54 12.73
N VAL A 132 1.37 6.03 11.89
CA VAL A 132 1.69 5.12 10.78
C VAL A 132 1.63 5.94 9.51
N LEU A 133 2.74 6.01 8.78
CA LEU A 133 2.83 6.68 7.49
C LEU A 133 2.97 5.62 6.42
N THR A 134 1.98 5.53 5.52
CA THR A 134 2.06 4.63 4.36
C THR A 134 2.15 5.45 3.09
N ILE A 135 3.06 5.04 2.20
CA ILE A 135 3.37 5.69 0.93
C ILE A 135 3.26 4.61 -0.13
N ASP A 136 2.31 4.75 -1.04
CA ASP A 136 1.98 3.70 -1.99
C ASP A 136 1.19 4.28 -3.17
N TYR A 137 1.11 3.57 -4.29
CA TYR A 137 0.35 4.01 -5.46
C TYR A 137 -1.09 3.49 -5.41
N GLY A 138 -2.04 4.41 -5.63
CA GLY A 138 -3.45 4.06 -5.56
C GLY A 138 -4.39 5.24 -5.47
N PHE A 139 -5.62 4.93 -5.06
CA PHE A 139 -6.78 5.82 -5.21
C PHE A 139 -7.77 5.68 -4.04
N PRO A 140 -8.62 6.69 -3.78
CA PRO A 140 -9.84 6.50 -3.01
C PRO A 140 -10.81 5.54 -3.73
N ALA A 141 -11.75 4.93 -2.99
CA ALA A 141 -12.65 3.91 -3.53
C ALA A 141 -13.44 4.38 -4.77
N ALA A 142 -13.86 5.65 -4.81
CA ALA A 142 -14.62 6.21 -5.95
C ALA A 142 -13.85 6.17 -7.28
N GLU A 143 -12.51 6.29 -7.23
CA GLU A 143 -11.61 6.22 -8.38
C GLU A 143 -11.05 4.82 -8.60
N TYR A 144 -10.84 4.07 -7.51
CA TYR A 144 -10.40 2.68 -7.56
C TYR A 144 -11.46 1.82 -8.25
N TYR A 145 -12.73 1.94 -7.85
CA TYR A 145 -13.85 1.17 -8.42
C TYR A 145 -14.65 1.94 -9.48
N HIS A 146 -14.01 2.90 -10.14
CA HIS A 146 -14.64 3.65 -11.23
C HIS A 146 -14.98 2.73 -12.40
N GLU A 147 -16.11 2.95 -13.07
CA GLU A 147 -16.64 2.06 -14.12
C GLU A 147 -15.67 1.84 -15.29
N GLN A 148 -14.89 2.87 -15.63
CA GLN A 148 -13.88 2.79 -16.69
C GLN A 148 -12.65 1.95 -16.30
N ARG A 149 -12.46 1.62 -15.01
CA ARG A 149 -11.41 0.73 -14.52
C ARG A 149 -11.89 -0.72 -14.47
N SER A 150 -12.47 -1.19 -15.56
CA SER A 150 -13.13 -2.51 -15.61
C SER A 150 -12.18 -3.71 -15.65
N MET A 151 -10.86 -3.48 -15.63
CA MET A 151 -9.82 -4.50 -15.67
C MET A 151 -8.95 -4.53 -14.40
N GLY A 152 -9.35 -3.78 -13.36
CA GLY A 152 -8.64 -3.73 -12.09
C GLY A 152 -7.30 -3.00 -12.18
N THR A 153 -6.41 -3.34 -11.26
CA THR A 153 -5.07 -2.74 -11.13
C THR A 153 -3.95 -3.76 -10.99
N LEU A 154 -4.27 -5.07 -11.00
CA LEU A 154 -3.27 -6.12 -10.94
C LEU A 154 -2.26 -5.98 -12.09
N MET A 155 -1.00 -5.79 -11.73
CA MET A 155 0.10 -5.61 -12.67
C MET A 155 1.25 -6.53 -12.32
N CYS A 156 1.90 -7.05 -13.34
CA CYS A 156 3.10 -7.87 -13.20
C CYS A 156 4.28 -7.13 -13.82
N HIS A 157 5.42 -7.18 -13.14
CA HIS A 157 6.65 -6.52 -13.57
C HIS A 157 7.77 -7.54 -13.77
N TYR A 158 8.30 -7.62 -14.99
CA TYR A 158 9.39 -8.51 -15.36
C TYR A 158 10.38 -7.79 -16.29
N GLN A 159 11.63 -7.62 -15.86
CA GLN A 159 12.71 -7.01 -16.65
C GLN A 159 12.32 -5.67 -17.31
N HIS A 160 11.77 -4.74 -16.53
CA HIS A 160 11.27 -3.42 -16.98
C HIS A 160 10.09 -3.48 -17.97
N LYS A 161 9.39 -4.61 -18.06
CA LYS A 161 8.14 -4.75 -18.81
C LYS A 161 6.98 -4.99 -17.86
N ASN A 162 5.84 -4.39 -18.20
CA ASN A 162 4.61 -4.47 -17.42
C ASN A 162 3.57 -5.26 -18.21
N HIS A 163 2.85 -6.17 -17.58
CA HIS A 163 1.74 -6.93 -18.17
C HIS A 163 0.74 -7.40 -17.11
N ALA A 164 -0.45 -7.81 -17.53
CA ALA A 164 -1.52 -8.23 -16.61
C ALA A 164 -1.59 -9.75 -16.37
N ASP A 165 -0.68 -10.55 -16.93
CA ASP A 165 -0.69 -12.02 -16.78
C ASP A 165 0.16 -12.51 -15.59
N PRO A 166 -0.45 -12.95 -14.47
CA PRO A 166 0.30 -13.45 -13.31
C PRO A 166 0.77 -14.91 -13.47
N PHE A 167 0.38 -15.61 -14.54
CA PHE A 167 0.67 -17.03 -14.72
C PHE A 167 1.92 -17.30 -15.54
N ILE A 168 2.55 -16.24 -16.06
CA ILE A 168 3.87 -16.32 -16.68
C ILE A 168 4.98 -16.02 -15.66
N ASN A 169 6.18 -16.54 -15.89
CA ASN A 169 7.37 -16.29 -15.05
C ASN A 169 7.14 -16.44 -13.53
N ILE A 170 6.33 -17.43 -13.11
CA ILE A 170 5.98 -17.64 -11.70
C ILE A 170 7.24 -17.74 -10.83
N GLY A 171 7.31 -16.91 -9.79
CA GLY A 171 8.47 -16.81 -8.88
C GLY A 171 9.63 -15.96 -9.43
N CYS A 172 9.54 -15.47 -10.66
CA CYS A 172 10.55 -14.66 -11.34
C CYS A 172 10.06 -13.26 -11.72
N GLN A 173 8.79 -12.93 -11.49
CA GLN A 173 8.20 -11.62 -11.71
C GLN A 173 7.53 -11.11 -10.44
N ASP A 174 7.43 -9.79 -10.34
CA ASP A 174 6.66 -9.14 -9.29
C ASP A 174 5.17 -9.07 -9.67
N ILE A 175 4.28 -9.09 -8.69
CA ILE A 175 2.83 -8.98 -8.86
C ILE A 175 2.29 -8.02 -7.81
N THR A 176 1.73 -6.91 -8.26
CA THR A 176 1.24 -5.85 -7.39
C THR A 176 -0.18 -5.45 -7.77
N ALA A 177 -0.88 -4.80 -6.84
CA ALA A 177 -2.14 -4.13 -7.10
C ALA A 177 -2.09 -2.74 -6.46
N HIS A 178 -2.80 -1.77 -7.05
CA HIS A 178 -2.87 -0.45 -6.42
C HIS A 178 -3.59 -0.55 -5.07
N VAL A 179 -3.37 0.45 -4.22
CA VAL A 179 -3.98 0.56 -2.90
C VAL A 179 -5.33 1.29 -2.97
N ASP A 180 -6.36 0.70 -2.35
CA ASP A 180 -7.61 1.37 -2.02
C ASP A 180 -7.44 2.12 -0.68
N PHE A 181 -7.23 3.43 -0.76
CA PHE A 181 -6.97 4.25 0.42
C PHE A 181 -8.21 4.52 1.27
N THR A 182 -9.42 4.39 0.71
CA THR A 182 -10.66 4.43 1.50
C THR A 182 -10.71 3.21 2.41
N ALA A 183 -10.43 2.01 1.87
CA ALA A 183 -10.33 0.80 2.68
C ALA A 183 -9.25 0.90 3.77
N VAL A 184 -8.07 1.49 3.47
CA VAL A 184 -7.04 1.74 4.49
C VAL A 184 -7.57 2.62 5.62
N ALA A 185 -8.27 3.72 5.31
CA ALA A 185 -8.78 4.65 6.30
C ALA A 185 -9.91 4.05 7.15
N ASP A 186 -10.88 3.38 6.53
CA ASP A 186 -12.02 2.77 7.21
C ASP A 186 -11.57 1.63 8.14
N LEU A 187 -10.71 0.74 7.64
CA LEU A 187 -10.20 -0.39 8.43
C LEU A 187 -9.23 0.08 9.53
N ALA A 188 -8.57 1.22 9.35
CA ALA A 188 -7.77 1.84 10.39
C ALA A 188 -8.64 2.37 11.53
N LEU A 189 -9.79 2.96 11.22
CA LEU A 189 -10.76 3.42 12.21
C LEU A 189 -11.28 2.25 13.07
N ASP A 190 -11.61 1.13 12.44
CA ASP A 190 -12.05 -0.11 13.10
C ASP A 190 -11.08 -0.59 14.19
N VAL A 191 -9.78 -0.39 13.99
CA VAL A 191 -8.72 -0.88 14.90
C VAL A 191 -8.15 0.21 15.80
N GLY A 192 -8.82 1.36 15.89
CA GLY A 192 -8.53 2.44 16.83
C GLY A 192 -7.49 3.45 16.37
N PHE A 193 -7.22 3.54 15.06
CA PHE A 193 -6.52 4.68 14.48
C PHE A 193 -7.53 5.74 14.02
N LYS A 194 -7.01 6.91 13.65
CA LYS A 194 -7.73 7.95 12.91
C LYS A 194 -6.87 8.45 11.76
N THR A 195 -7.47 8.92 10.68
CA THR A 195 -6.74 9.55 9.59
C THR A 195 -6.27 10.94 10.02
N LEU A 196 -4.96 11.17 10.03
CA LEU A 196 -4.31 12.45 10.31
C LEU A 196 -4.12 13.30 9.04
N GLY A 197 -4.04 12.64 7.88
CA GLY A 197 -3.93 13.30 6.59
C GLY A 197 -3.83 12.30 5.45
N TYR A 198 -4.25 12.74 4.27
CA TYR A 198 -4.13 12.03 3.00
C TYR A 198 -3.77 13.03 1.91
N SER A 199 -2.82 12.71 1.03
CA SER A 199 -2.41 13.60 -0.05
C SER A 199 -1.70 12.80 -1.15
N ASN A 200 -1.55 13.39 -2.34
CA ASN A 200 -0.55 12.91 -3.29
C ASN A 200 0.88 13.13 -2.77
N GLN A 201 1.83 12.36 -3.30
CA GLN A 201 3.24 12.38 -2.90
C GLN A 201 3.90 13.74 -3.17
N ALA A 202 3.61 14.35 -4.31
CA ALA A 202 4.19 15.64 -4.69
C ALA A 202 3.91 16.70 -3.62
N ALA A 203 2.64 16.90 -3.27
CA ALA A 203 2.27 17.89 -2.27
C ALA A 203 2.82 17.53 -0.88
N PHE A 204 2.86 16.24 -0.53
CA PHE A 204 3.44 15.80 0.74
C PHE A 204 4.91 16.17 0.87
N LEU A 205 5.72 15.83 -0.13
CA LEU A 205 7.17 16.10 -0.14
C LEU A 205 7.46 17.61 -0.22
N LEU A 206 6.73 18.36 -1.05
CA LEU A 206 6.86 19.81 -1.13
C LEU A 206 6.51 20.48 0.21
N SER A 207 5.49 19.99 0.90
CA SER A 207 5.10 20.47 2.24
C SER A 207 6.17 20.22 3.31
N LEU A 208 7.01 19.21 3.11
CA LEU A 208 8.18 18.90 3.95
C LEU A 208 9.44 19.67 3.58
N GLY A 209 9.39 20.56 2.57
CA GLY A 209 10.52 21.36 2.15
C GLY A 209 11.47 20.63 1.20
N LEU A 210 10.96 19.71 0.35
CA LEU A 210 11.80 18.99 -0.62
C LEU A 210 12.70 19.94 -1.44
N LEU A 211 12.19 21.10 -1.86
CA LEU A 211 12.96 22.07 -2.65
C LEU A 211 14.09 22.79 -1.88
N GLU A 212 14.13 22.65 -0.55
CA GLU A 212 15.13 23.29 0.31
C GLU A 212 16.40 22.43 0.48
N PHE A 213 16.36 21.15 0.10
CA PHE A 213 17.56 20.30 0.15
C PHE A 213 18.60 20.75 -0.89
N PRO A 214 19.89 20.79 -0.52
CA PRO A 214 20.94 21.22 -1.43
C PRO A 214 21.10 20.24 -2.60
N GLU A 215 21.58 20.74 -3.75
CA GLU A 215 21.81 19.92 -4.95
C GLU A 215 22.80 18.75 -4.73
N THR A 216 23.61 18.82 -3.67
CA THR A 216 24.51 17.72 -3.27
C THR A 216 23.78 16.49 -2.72
N VAL A 217 22.51 16.64 -2.35
CA VAL A 217 21.66 15.58 -1.79
C VAL A 217 20.61 15.12 -2.80
N GLN A 218 20.18 16.00 -3.71
CA GLN A 218 19.16 15.70 -4.71
C GLN A 218 19.46 16.40 -6.03
N SER A 219 19.25 15.70 -7.14
CA SER A 219 19.26 16.29 -8.47
C SER A 219 17.85 16.79 -8.85
N PHE A 220 17.79 17.79 -9.73
CA PHE A 220 16.52 18.24 -10.31
C PHE A 220 15.73 17.10 -10.95
N ARG A 221 16.42 16.12 -11.54
CA ARG A 221 15.80 14.96 -12.17
C ARG A 221 15.07 14.08 -11.14
N GLU A 222 15.70 13.78 -10.00
CA GLU A 222 15.09 12.98 -8.94
C GLU A 222 13.88 13.68 -8.33
N VAL A 223 13.99 15.00 -8.08
CA VAL A 223 12.86 15.81 -7.62
C VAL A 223 11.71 15.75 -8.62
N ASN A 224 12.00 15.88 -9.92
CA ASN A 224 10.97 15.81 -10.95
C ASN A 224 10.31 14.43 -11.02
N VAL A 225 11.06 13.33 -10.87
CA VAL A 225 10.49 11.97 -10.79
C VAL A 225 9.53 11.83 -9.60
N LEU A 226 9.94 12.36 -8.43
CA LEU A 226 9.14 12.26 -7.20
C LEU A 226 7.91 13.17 -7.17
N THR A 227 7.90 14.26 -7.95
CA THR A 227 6.87 15.33 -7.84
C THR A 227 6.04 15.57 -9.10
N SER A 228 6.49 15.13 -10.28
CA SER A 228 5.73 15.29 -11.52
C SER A 228 4.50 14.39 -11.53
N ALA A 229 3.35 14.94 -11.93
CA ALA A 229 2.11 14.19 -12.12
C ALA A 229 2.21 13.10 -13.21
N ALA A 230 3.16 13.25 -14.15
CA ALA A 230 3.42 12.24 -15.18
C ALA A 230 4.28 11.06 -14.69
N GLU A 231 4.86 11.19 -13.49
CA GLU A 231 5.73 10.21 -12.85
C GLU A 231 5.07 9.76 -11.54
N MET A 232 5.75 9.88 -10.39
CA MET A 232 5.23 9.41 -9.10
C MET A 232 4.32 10.42 -8.41
N GLY A 233 4.42 11.70 -8.75
CA GLY A 233 3.91 12.81 -7.92
C GLY A 233 2.41 12.78 -7.64
N GLU A 234 1.61 12.38 -8.63
CA GLU A 234 0.15 12.26 -8.50
C GLU A 234 -0.29 10.83 -8.16
N LEU A 235 0.31 9.82 -8.81
CA LEU A 235 -0.10 8.43 -8.65
C LEU A 235 0.17 7.91 -7.22
N PHE A 236 1.34 8.22 -6.68
CA PHE A 236 1.68 7.88 -5.30
C PHE A 236 0.91 8.77 -4.34
N LYS A 237 0.40 8.16 -3.29
CA LYS A 237 -0.33 8.80 -2.22
C LYS A 237 0.39 8.54 -0.91
N VAL A 238 0.13 9.43 0.04
CA VAL A 238 0.60 9.33 1.41
C VAL A 238 -0.61 9.41 2.31
N ILE A 239 -0.80 8.42 3.18
CA ILE A 239 -1.79 8.46 4.26
C ILE A 239 -1.06 8.35 5.60
N ALA A 240 -1.47 9.20 6.54
CA ALA A 240 -1.02 9.14 7.92
C ALA A 240 -2.17 8.72 8.83
N LEU A 241 -1.94 7.68 9.61
CA LEU A 241 -2.88 7.15 10.60
C LEU A 241 -2.32 7.42 12.01
N GLY A 242 -3.13 7.93 12.91
CA GLY A 242 -2.73 8.32 14.26
C GLY A 242 -3.38 7.46 15.34
N LYS A 243 -2.60 7.04 16.34
CA LYS A 243 -3.11 6.44 17.58
C LYS A 243 -2.65 7.26 18.76
N ASN A 244 -3.58 7.75 19.58
CA ASN A 244 -3.29 8.65 20.71
C ASN A 244 -2.38 9.85 20.31
N TYR A 245 -2.58 10.38 19.10
CA TYR A 245 -1.78 11.45 18.52
C TYR A 245 -2.68 12.49 17.85
N ASP A 246 -2.57 13.75 18.29
CA ASP A 246 -3.48 14.83 17.88
C ASP A 246 -2.78 16.03 17.22
N PHE A 247 -1.48 15.94 16.98
CA PHE A 247 -0.73 17.04 16.38
C PHE A 247 -0.90 17.04 14.85
N ALA A 248 -1.05 18.23 14.28
CA ALA A 248 -1.03 18.41 12.84
C ALA A 248 0.36 18.05 12.27
N LEU A 249 0.37 17.32 11.17
CA LEU A 249 1.58 16.86 10.51
C LEU A 249 1.97 17.83 9.40
N GLN A 250 3.24 18.26 9.37
CA GLN A 250 3.74 19.22 8.39
C GLN A 250 3.55 18.76 6.94
N GLY A 251 3.64 17.45 6.68
CA GLY A 251 3.50 16.90 5.33
C GLY A 251 2.13 17.13 4.69
N PHE A 252 1.09 17.47 5.46
CA PHE A 252 -0.26 17.69 4.93
C PHE A 252 -0.70 19.17 5.00
N LYS A 253 0.25 20.12 5.10
CA LYS A 253 -0.08 21.55 5.11
C LYS A 253 -0.41 22.08 3.72
N LEU A 254 0.28 21.61 2.68
CA LEU A 254 0.05 22.07 1.31
C LEU A 254 -1.24 21.48 0.72
N ALA A 255 -1.50 20.20 0.97
CA ALA A 255 -2.73 19.52 0.58
C ALA A 255 -3.13 18.49 1.65
N ASN A 256 -4.43 18.38 1.87
CA ASN A 256 -5.02 17.33 2.68
C ASN A 256 -6.39 16.95 2.10
N ASP A 257 -6.40 15.83 1.41
CA ASP A 257 -7.49 15.28 0.63
C ASP A 257 -8.30 14.23 1.41
N SER A 258 -8.17 14.16 2.74
CA SER A 258 -8.91 13.18 3.57
C SER A 258 -10.43 13.25 3.44
N TYR A 259 -10.99 14.34 2.89
CA TYR A 259 -12.43 14.44 2.58
C TYR A 259 -12.86 13.59 1.37
N ARG A 260 -11.91 13.06 0.60
CA ARG A 260 -12.14 12.17 -0.55
C ARG A 260 -12.16 10.68 -0.16
N LEU A 261 -11.72 10.36 1.06
CA LEU A 261 -11.64 8.99 1.56
C LEU A 261 -13.01 8.50 2.00
#